data_AF-A0AAV7UD99-F1
#
_entry.id   AF-A0AAV7UD99-F1
#
_cell.length_a   1.000
_cell.length_b   1.000
_cell.length_c   1.000
_cell.angle_alpha   90.00
_cell.angle_beta   90.00
_cell.angle_gamma   90.00
#
_symmetry.space_group_name_H-M   'P 1'
#
loop_
_entity.id
_entity.type
_entity.pdbx_description
1 polymer ?
#
loop_
_entity_poly.entity_id
_entity_poly.type
_entity_poly.pdbx_seq_one_letter_code
_entity_poly.pdbx_strand_id
1 'polypeptide(L)'
;MAASPSSTSCDEGPALEKLTGKYIRKDQFPGLVRHVKVNMGFQVRRFMRLLLLPFYTYFKIQVDVSIHACIKEVMQQEWRDLDKILLPHFMAKLYLLHDMQADFSDSILVNTFVASLVGNTSLAEDAVLMDPVDKKVDGSLSKVYSGVHLALQAGIYGTDVAQSLISILNSLCRALDKSSHYPGILELIERHVEFLSDISFDVIRASALTEGACVPANRNLVLRDWKTDAAPVLKLQFQGSLLIGPELESRLQTFQEK
;
A
#
# COMPACT_ATOMS: atom_id res chain seq x y z
N MET A 1 -16.51 -73.29 21.56
CA MET A 1 -15.67 -72.55 22.53
C MET A 1 -14.28 -72.36 21.93
N ALA A 2 -14.01 -71.17 21.41
CA ALA A 2 -12.69 -70.56 21.27
C ALA A 2 -12.94 -69.12 20.77
N ALA A 3 -12.42 -68.14 21.50
CA ALA A 3 -12.76 -66.72 21.38
C ALA A 3 -12.03 -66.02 20.22
N SER A 4 -12.72 -65.07 19.60
CA SER A 4 -12.26 -64.14 18.58
C SER A 4 -11.29 -63.08 19.13
N PRO A 5 -10.44 -62.47 18.29
CA PRO A 5 -10.02 -61.09 18.48
C PRO A 5 -10.78 -60.16 17.54
N SER A 6 -11.37 -59.15 18.17
CA SER A 6 -12.14 -58.03 17.64
C SER A 6 -11.34 -57.14 16.69
N SER A 7 -11.92 -56.87 15.52
CA SER A 7 -11.55 -55.76 14.64
C SER A 7 -11.86 -54.43 15.32
N THR A 8 -10.84 -53.66 15.67
CA THR A 8 -10.99 -52.25 16.06
C THR A 8 -11.28 -51.40 14.82
N SER A 9 -12.43 -50.77 14.87
CA SER A 9 -12.98 -49.81 13.93
C SER A 9 -12.07 -48.60 13.74
N CYS A 10 -11.93 -48.17 12.48
CA CYS A 10 -11.49 -46.84 12.11
C CYS A 10 -12.50 -45.81 12.63
N ASP A 11 -12.25 -45.25 13.81
CA ASP A 11 -12.86 -43.99 14.24
C ASP A 11 -12.08 -42.83 13.61
N GLU A 12 -12.36 -42.56 12.33
CA GLU A 12 -12.06 -41.26 11.73
C GLU A 12 -13.23 -40.31 12.00
N GLY A 13 -13.04 -39.40 12.95
CA GLY A 13 -13.85 -38.20 13.13
C GLY A 13 -13.47 -37.48 14.42
N PRO A 14 -13.69 -36.15 14.58
CA PRO A 14 -13.84 -35.07 13.62
C PRO A 14 -12.83 -33.95 13.98
N ALA A 15 -11.58 -34.03 13.51
CA ALA A 15 -10.55 -33.04 13.85
C ALA A 15 -10.20 -32.08 12.71
N LEU A 16 -10.41 -32.48 11.45
CA LEU A 16 -10.07 -31.66 10.28
C LEU A 16 -11.20 -30.72 9.80
N GLU A 17 -12.47 -31.03 10.10
CA GLU A 17 -13.59 -30.14 9.72
C GLU A 17 -13.69 -28.86 10.57
N LYS A 18 -12.93 -28.76 11.68
CA LYS A 18 -12.87 -27.54 12.51
C LYS A 18 -11.81 -26.53 12.05
N LEU A 19 -10.93 -26.89 11.11
CA LEU A 19 -9.84 -26.02 10.65
C LEU A 19 -10.08 -25.41 9.26
N THR A 20 -11.00 -25.95 8.47
CA THR A 20 -11.29 -25.47 7.10
C THR A 20 -12.63 -24.76 6.96
N GLY A 21 -13.49 -24.80 7.98
CA GLY A 21 -14.85 -24.27 7.95
C GLY A 21 -15.13 -23.23 9.02
N LYS A 22 -14.39 -22.12 9.04
CA LYS A 22 -14.79 -20.86 9.68
C LYS A 22 -13.85 -19.75 9.27
N TYR A 23 -14.38 -18.82 8.48
CA TYR A 23 -13.94 -17.43 8.45
C TYR A 23 -13.37 -17.02 9.82
N ILE A 24 -12.11 -16.60 9.79
CA ILE A 24 -11.41 -15.74 10.76
C ILE A 24 -12.33 -15.33 11.91
N ARG A 25 -12.34 -16.13 13.00
CA ARG A 25 -12.98 -15.72 14.25
C ARG A 25 -12.09 -14.68 14.92
N LYS A 26 -12.69 -13.51 15.16
CA LYS A 26 -12.14 -12.30 15.79
C LYS A 26 -11.64 -12.43 17.24
N ASP A 27 -11.53 -13.63 17.80
CA ASP A 27 -11.45 -13.82 19.26
C ASP A 27 -10.16 -14.52 19.74
N GLN A 28 -9.10 -14.61 18.92
CA GLN A 28 -7.86 -15.31 19.27
C GLN A 28 -6.62 -14.43 19.52
N PHE A 29 -6.80 -13.16 19.88
CA PHE A 29 -5.70 -12.34 20.42
C PHE A 29 -5.93 -11.93 21.88
N PRO A 30 -5.78 -12.84 22.87
CA PRO A 30 -5.63 -12.42 24.25
C PRO A 30 -4.16 -12.02 24.45
N GLY A 31 -3.82 -10.75 24.17
CA GLY A 31 -2.42 -10.35 24.31
C GLY A 31 -2.04 -8.89 24.07
N LEU A 32 -2.98 -7.97 23.83
CA LEU A 32 -2.65 -6.56 23.59
C LEU A 32 -2.97 -5.65 24.78
N VAL A 33 -2.49 -6.01 25.97
CA VAL A 33 -2.32 -5.04 27.08
C VAL A 33 -1.03 -5.36 27.82
N ARG A 34 0.10 -4.82 27.34
CA ARG A 34 1.21 -4.41 28.21
C ARG A 34 1.76 -3.07 27.75
N HIS A 35 1.23 -2.04 28.39
CA HIS A 35 1.83 -0.72 28.50
C HIS A 35 3.30 -0.81 28.97
N VAL A 36 4.13 0.03 28.32
CA VAL A 36 5.32 0.71 28.88
C VAL A 36 6.51 -0.18 29.27
N LYS A 37 7.41 -0.39 28.30
CA LYS A 37 8.87 -0.17 28.48
C LYS A 37 9.61 -0.01 27.14
N VAL A 38 9.07 0.83 26.25
CA VAL A 38 9.76 1.23 25.01
C VAL A 38 10.47 2.55 25.28
N ASN A 39 11.66 2.53 25.90
CA ASN A 39 12.55 3.71 25.87
C ASN A 39 14.05 3.43 26.01
N MET A 40 14.51 2.17 26.07
CA MET A 40 15.96 1.87 26.06
C MET A 40 16.45 1.06 24.84
N GLY A 41 15.57 0.42 24.07
CA GLY A 41 15.97 -0.37 22.89
C GLY A 41 16.21 0.44 21.61
N PHE A 42 15.68 1.66 21.50
CA PHE A 42 15.69 2.43 20.25
C PHE A 42 17.01 3.18 20.02
N GLN A 43 17.69 3.58 21.10
CA GLN A 43 19.00 4.26 21.04
C GLN A 43 20.13 3.31 20.62
N VAL A 44 20.11 2.05 21.09
CA VAL A 44 21.14 1.05 20.77
C VAL A 44 21.10 0.63 19.29
N ARG A 45 19.90 0.56 18.68
CA ARG A 45 19.75 0.20 17.26
C ARG A 45 20.22 1.29 16.30
N ARG A 46 20.05 2.57 16.66
CA ARG A 46 20.60 3.69 15.87
C ARG A 46 22.13 3.75 15.96
N PHE A 47 22.70 3.47 17.14
CA PHE A 47 24.15 3.47 17.33
C PHE A 47 24.83 2.28 16.62
N MET A 48 24.21 1.09 16.64
CA MET A 48 24.70 -0.07 15.89
C MET A 48 24.58 0.08 14.37
N ARG A 49 23.56 0.78 13.85
CA ARG A 49 23.48 1.10 12.41
C ARG A 49 24.60 2.02 11.95
N LEU A 50 25.05 2.96 12.78
CA LEU A 50 26.16 3.85 12.45
C LEU A 50 27.53 3.14 12.47
N LEU A 51 27.71 2.16 13.36
CA LEU A 51 28.95 1.39 13.46
C LEU A 51 29.07 0.26 12.42
N LEU A 52 27.95 -0.23 11.88
CA LEU A 52 27.92 -1.31 10.88
C LEU A 52 27.73 -0.85 9.43
N LEU A 53 27.64 0.47 9.18
CA LEU A 53 27.57 1.04 7.83
C LEU A 53 28.67 0.54 6.86
N PRO A 54 29.96 0.42 7.26
CA PRO A 54 30.99 -0.09 6.33
C PRO A 54 30.95 -1.62 6.13
N PHE A 55 30.20 -2.37 6.95
CA PHE A 55 30.01 -3.81 6.79
C PHE A 55 28.71 -4.14 6.02
N TYR A 56 27.69 -3.30 6.12
CA TYR A 56 26.42 -3.44 5.37
C TYR A 56 26.57 -3.17 3.87
N THR A 57 27.62 -2.46 3.45
CA THR A 57 27.89 -2.21 2.03
C THR A 57 28.47 -3.42 1.29
N TYR A 58 28.92 -4.48 2.00
CA TYR A 58 29.58 -5.63 1.39
C TYR A 58 28.68 -6.80 1.00
N PHE A 59 27.43 -6.83 1.48
CA PHE A 59 26.43 -7.85 1.08
C PHE A 59 25.21 -7.19 0.47
N LYS A 60 25.41 -6.34 -0.54
CA LYS A 60 24.33 -6.00 -1.45
C LYS A 60 24.16 -7.20 -2.38
N ILE A 61 23.25 -8.11 -2.03
CA ILE A 61 22.77 -9.12 -2.98
C ILE A 61 22.12 -8.33 -4.12
N GLN A 62 22.86 -8.15 -5.21
CA GLN A 62 22.31 -7.61 -6.45
C GLN A 62 21.52 -8.73 -7.07
N VAL A 63 20.24 -8.79 -6.72
CA VAL A 63 19.27 -9.54 -7.53
C VAL A 63 18.96 -8.64 -8.71
N ASP A 64 19.40 -9.03 -9.91
CA ASP A 64 18.93 -8.41 -11.15
C ASP A 64 17.45 -8.75 -11.31
N VAL A 65 16.59 -7.88 -10.78
CA VAL A 65 15.13 -8.01 -10.92
C VAL A 65 14.73 -7.28 -12.18
N SER A 66 14.39 -8.04 -13.22
CA SER A 66 13.66 -7.49 -14.36
C SER A 66 12.22 -7.22 -13.94
N ILE A 67 11.70 -6.01 -14.22
CA ILE A 67 10.31 -5.68 -13.95
C ILE A 67 9.43 -6.55 -14.86
N HIS A 68 8.62 -7.40 -14.24
CA HIS A 68 7.71 -8.27 -14.97
C HIS A 68 6.67 -7.45 -15.75
N ALA A 69 6.30 -7.90 -16.97
CA ALA A 69 5.41 -7.16 -17.87
C ALA A 69 4.06 -6.77 -17.23
N CYS A 70 3.51 -7.66 -16.39
CA CYS A 70 2.24 -7.42 -15.68
C CYS A 70 2.28 -6.18 -14.77
N ILE A 71 3.42 -5.88 -14.12
CA ILE A 71 3.56 -4.70 -13.26
C ILE A 71 3.40 -3.43 -14.10
N LYS A 72 4.05 -3.41 -15.26
CA LYS A 72 3.97 -2.29 -16.20
C LYS A 72 2.55 -2.09 -16.72
N GLU A 73 1.84 -3.18 -17.04
CA GLU A 73 0.44 -3.13 -17.48
C GLU A 73 -0.49 -2.56 -16.41
N VAL A 74 -0.33 -2.99 -15.15
CA VAL A 74 -1.11 -2.47 -14.01
C VAL A 74 -0.88 -0.97 -13.84
N MET A 75 0.39 -0.52 -13.86
CA MET A 75 0.71 0.91 -13.76
C MET A 75 0.09 1.71 -14.91
N GLN A 76 0.25 1.24 -16.14
CA GLN A 76 -0.34 1.88 -17.31
C GLN A 76 -1.86 1.92 -17.27
N GLN A 77 -2.52 0.88 -16.73
CA GLN A 77 -3.96 0.84 -16.58
C GLN A 77 -4.46 1.93 -15.64
N GLU A 78 -3.79 2.17 -14.52
CA GLU A 78 -4.16 3.25 -13.59
C GLU A 78 -3.81 4.63 -14.16
N TRP A 79 -2.79 4.77 -15.00
CA TRP A 79 -2.45 6.05 -15.66
C TRP A 79 -3.34 6.42 -16.86
N ARG A 80 -4.16 5.49 -17.37
CA ARG A 80 -5.09 5.78 -18.49
C ARG A 80 -6.18 6.77 -18.07
N ASP A 81 -6.65 6.68 -16.83
CA ASP A 81 -7.72 7.52 -16.30
C ASP A 81 -7.32 8.08 -14.94
N LEU A 82 -6.74 9.29 -14.98
CA LEU A 82 -6.23 10.00 -13.81
C LEU A 82 -7.37 10.50 -12.88
N ASP A 83 -8.61 10.47 -13.36
CA ASP A 83 -9.77 10.93 -12.60
C ASP A 83 -10.49 9.81 -11.84
N LYS A 84 -10.12 8.55 -12.09
CA LYS A 84 -10.75 7.36 -11.51
C LYS A 84 -10.62 7.30 -9.98
N ILE A 85 -11.76 7.10 -9.30
CA ILE A 85 -11.87 7.05 -7.82
C ILE A 85 -12.15 5.61 -7.31
N LEU A 86 -12.14 4.60 -8.18
CA LEU A 86 -12.68 3.27 -7.82
C LEU A 86 -11.75 2.43 -6.91
N LEU A 87 -10.43 2.60 -7.01
CA LEU A 87 -9.47 1.78 -6.27
C LEU A 87 -9.54 1.95 -4.74
N PRO A 88 -9.69 3.18 -4.21
CA PRO A 88 -9.88 3.40 -2.77
C PRO A 88 -11.01 2.61 -2.12
N HIS A 89 -12.14 2.45 -2.80
CA HIS A 89 -13.30 1.77 -2.21
C HIS A 89 -13.11 0.25 -2.05
N PHE A 90 -12.37 -0.36 -2.97
CA PHE A 90 -12.10 -1.81 -2.92
C PHE A 90 -11.05 -2.13 -1.85
N MET A 91 -9.92 -1.45 -1.87
CA MET A 91 -8.80 -1.72 -0.96
C MET A 91 -9.13 -1.39 0.51
N ALA A 92 -9.92 -0.34 0.76
CA ALA A 92 -10.35 0.00 2.12
C ALA A 92 -11.17 -1.12 2.79
N LYS A 93 -11.79 -2.03 2.03
CA LYS A 93 -12.51 -3.18 2.57
C LYS A 93 -11.62 -4.39 2.83
N LEU A 94 -10.50 -4.50 2.11
CA LEU A 94 -9.56 -5.62 2.22
C LEU A 94 -8.62 -5.44 3.42
N TYR A 95 -8.18 -4.21 3.67
CA TYR A 95 -7.13 -3.90 4.66
C TYR A 95 -7.67 -3.11 5.85
N LEU A 96 -8.50 -3.75 6.68
CA LEU A 96 -9.19 -3.12 7.82
C LEU A 96 -8.32 -3.01 9.09
N LEU A 97 -7.62 -1.88 9.25
CA LEU A 97 -6.84 -1.59 10.46
C LEU A 97 -7.73 -1.16 11.65
N HIS A 98 -8.41 -2.12 12.29
CA HIS A 98 -9.35 -1.86 13.40
C HIS A 98 -8.74 -1.05 14.56
N ASP A 99 -7.49 -1.29 14.93
CA ASP A 99 -6.85 -0.64 16.09
C ASP A 99 -6.25 0.74 15.77
N MET A 100 -6.01 1.06 14.49
CA MET A 100 -5.38 2.32 14.07
C MET A 100 -6.31 3.17 13.20
N GLN A 101 -7.59 2.79 13.08
CA GLN A 101 -8.53 3.48 12.22
C GLN A 101 -8.75 4.95 12.63
N ALA A 102 -8.60 5.27 13.92
CA ALA A 102 -8.66 6.64 14.41
C ALA A 102 -7.44 7.50 14.01
N ASP A 103 -6.27 6.87 13.83
CA ASP A 103 -5.03 7.55 13.43
C ASP A 103 -4.94 7.75 11.92
N PHE A 104 -5.78 7.01 11.18
CA PHE A 104 -5.88 7.05 9.73
C PHE A 104 -7.18 7.72 9.30
N SER A 105 -7.19 9.05 9.35
CA SER A 105 -8.27 9.85 8.77
C SER A 105 -8.30 9.70 7.25
N ASP A 106 -9.49 9.65 6.66
CA ASP A 106 -9.67 9.63 5.19
C ASP A 106 -9.17 10.91 4.51
N SER A 107 -8.93 11.98 5.28
CA SER A 107 -8.41 13.26 4.79
C SER A 107 -7.52 13.96 5.82
N ILE A 108 -6.54 14.73 5.33
CA ILE A 108 -5.80 15.68 6.15
C ILE A 108 -6.70 16.90 6.36
N LEU A 109 -7.16 17.10 7.59
CA LEU A 109 -7.93 18.29 7.95
C LEU A 109 -6.98 19.40 8.39
N VAL A 110 -7.18 20.60 7.82
CA VAL A 110 -6.52 21.80 8.31
C VAL A 110 -7.11 22.16 9.67
N ASN A 111 -6.25 22.44 10.65
CA ASN A 111 -6.67 22.86 11.98
C ASN A 111 -7.57 24.10 11.89
N THR A 112 -8.72 24.10 12.58
CA THR A 112 -9.71 25.18 12.53
C THR A 112 -9.14 26.54 12.96
N PHE A 113 -8.21 26.56 13.91
CA PHE A 113 -7.49 27.78 14.29
C PHE A 113 -6.63 28.31 13.15
N VAL A 114 -5.92 27.42 12.44
CA VAL A 114 -5.10 27.81 11.28
C VAL A 114 -5.99 28.30 10.14
N ALA A 115 -7.10 27.60 9.85
CA ALA A 115 -8.06 28.04 8.85
C ALA A 115 -8.65 29.42 9.19
N SER A 116 -9.00 29.66 10.46
CA SER A 116 -9.48 30.95 10.94
C SER A 116 -8.41 32.03 10.89
N LEU A 117 -7.15 31.70 11.23
CA LEU A 117 -6.04 32.63 11.15
C LEU A 117 -5.80 33.06 9.71
N VAL A 118 -5.72 32.10 8.78
CA VAL A 118 -5.53 32.35 7.35
C VAL A 118 -6.62 33.27 6.81
N GLY A 119 -7.90 32.99 7.11
CA GLY A 119 -9.01 33.84 6.68
C GLY A 119 -8.99 35.26 7.28
N ASN A 120 -8.43 35.43 8.48
CA ASN A 120 -8.31 36.73 9.13
C ASN A 120 -7.04 37.51 8.71
N THR A 121 -6.01 36.82 8.21
CA THR A 121 -4.73 37.42 7.79
C THR A 121 -4.60 37.59 6.28
N SER A 122 -5.44 36.93 5.48
CA SER A 122 -5.49 37.14 4.04
C SER A 122 -5.96 38.57 3.75
N LEU A 123 -5.17 39.33 2.99
CA LEU A 123 -5.55 40.67 2.56
C LEU A 123 -6.88 40.58 1.80
N ALA A 124 -7.83 41.46 2.14
CA ALA A 124 -9.24 41.36 1.70
C ALA A 124 -9.42 41.42 0.17
N GLU A 125 -8.43 41.90 -0.59
CA GLU A 125 -8.43 41.92 -2.06
C GLU A 125 -8.15 40.54 -2.69
N ASP A 126 -7.44 39.64 -1.99
CA ASP A 126 -7.11 38.27 -2.43
C ASP A 126 -8.00 37.19 -1.76
N ALA A 127 -8.76 37.56 -0.73
CA ALA A 127 -9.42 36.61 0.18
C ALA A 127 -10.74 36.00 -0.34
N VAL A 128 -11.32 36.48 -1.44
CA VAL A 128 -12.72 36.17 -1.81
C VAL A 128 -12.86 35.16 -2.95
N LEU A 129 -11.80 34.87 -3.70
CA LEU A 129 -11.84 33.90 -4.80
C LEU A 129 -10.67 32.94 -4.65
N MET A 130 -10.92 31.76 -4.07
CA MET A 130 -10.00 30.64 -4.28
C MET A 130 -9.82 30.45 -5.79
N ASP A 131 -8.58 30.51 -6.25
CA ASP A 131 -8.26 30.28 -7.65
C ASP A 131 -8.84 28.91 -8.05
N PRO A 132 -9.61 28.79 -9.15
CA PRO A 132 -10.04 27.50 -9.66
C PRO A 132 -8.90 26.50 -9.85
N VAL A 133 -7.66 26.97 -10.06
CA VAL A 133 -6.44 26.16 -10.07
C VAL A 133 -6.14 25.57 -8.68
N ASP A 134 -6.19 26.38 -7.62
CA ASP A 134 -5.95 25.91 -6.25
C ASP A 134 -6.95 24.82 -5.85
N LYS A 135 -8.22 24.98 -6.21
CA LYS A 135 -9.24 23.95 -5.96
C LYS A 135 -8.94 22.62 -6.67
N LYS A 136 -8.41 22.67 -7.91
CA LYS A 136 -8.02 21.47 -8.66
C LYS A 136 -6.79 20.81 -8.06
N VAL A 137 -5.82 21.61 -7.61
CA VAL A 137 -4.61 21.12 -6.94
C VAL A 137 -4.98 20.46 -5.62
N ASP A 138 -5.82 21.10 -4.80
CA ASP A 138 -6.29 20.57 -3.52
C ASP A 138 -7.06 19.24 -3.69
N GLY A 139 -7.98 19.18 -4.66
CA GLY A 139 -8.69 17.93 -4.98
C GLY A 139 -7.75 16.80 -5.44
N SER A 140 -6.66 17.14 -6.14
CA SER A 140 -5.65 16.17 -6.55
C SER A 140 -4.77 15.71 -5.37
N LEU A 141 -4.38 16.63 -4.49
CA LEU A 141 -3.63 16.33 -3.27
C LEU A 141 -4.43 15.45 -2.30
N SER A 142 -5.74 15.66 -2.19
CA SER A 142 -6.62 14.78 -1.43
C SER A 142 -6.58 13.35 -1.97
N LYS A 143 -6.65 13.16 -3.30
CA LYS A 143 -6.50 11.84 -3.94
C LYS A 143 -5.12 11.22 -3.70
N VAL A 144 -4.05 12.02 -3.76
CA VAL A 144 -2.68 11.58 -3.44
C VAL A 144 -2.62 11.06 -2.01
N TYR A 145 -3.17 11.81 -1.05
CA TYR A 145 -3.20 11.38 0.35
C TYR A 145 -3.94 10.06 0.54
N SER A 146 -5.13 9.91 -0.06
CA SER A 146 -5.87 8.64 -0.02
C SER A 146 -5.08 7.49 -0.67
N GLY A 147 -4.42 7.72 -1.80
CA GLY A 147 -3.59 6.72 -2.48
C GLY A 147 -2.42 6.23 -1.63
N VAL A 148 -1.68 7.16 -1.01
CA VAL A 148 -0.60 6.85 -0.06
C VAL A 148 -1.14 6.08 1.14
N HIS A 149 -2.30 6.49 1.65
CA HIS A 149 -2.93 5.84 2.78
C HIS A 149 -3.24 4.36 2.50
N LEU A 150 -3.80 4.04 1.34
CA LEU A 150 -4.11 2.66 0.93
C LEU A 150 -2.85 1.83 0.75
N ALA A 151 -1.81 2.40 0.12
CA ALA A 151 -0.52 1.73 -0.03
C ALA A 151 0.10 1.42 1.35
N LEU A 152 -0.04 2.34 2.31
CA LEU A 152 0.44 2.15 3.67
C LEU A 152 -0.36 1.06 4.41
N GLN A 153 -1.69 1.05 4.28
CA GLN A 153 -2.53 -0.01 4.86
C GLN A 153 -2.12 -1.39 4.34
N ALA A 154 -2.03 -1.55 3.01
CA ALA A 154 -1.59 -2.79 2.39
C ALA A 154 -0.17 -3.18 2.85
N GLY A 155 0.75 -2.20 2.92
CA GLY A 155 2.12 -2.43 3.41
C GLY A 155 2.21 -2.86 4.88
N ILE A 156 1.33 -2.34 5.76
CA ILE A 156 1.25 -2.77 7.16
C ILE A 156 0.80 -4.23 7.23
N TYR A 157 -0.27 -4.59 6.51
CA TYR A 157 -0.73 -5.99 6.42
C TYR A 157 0.34 -6.92 5.84
N GLY A 158 1.02 -6.50 4.77
CA GLY A 158 2.10 -7.28 4.17
C GLY A 158 3.24 -7.52 5.14
N THR A 159 3.58 -6.50 5.95
CA THR A 159 4.61 -6.63 6.98
C THR A 159 4.20 -7.64 8.06
N ASP A 160 2.96 -7.57 8.55
CA ASP A 160 2.45 -8.48 9.57
C ASP A 160 2.43 -9.95 9.08
N VAL A 161 1.91 -10.18 7.88
CA VAL A 161 1.89 -11.51 7.25
C VAL A 161 3.31 -12.04 7.03
N ALA A 162 4.25 -11.19 6.60
CA ALA A 162 5.64 -11.59 6.46
C ALA A 162 6.28 -11.99 7.79
N GLN A 163 5.99 -11.27 8.89
CA GLN A 163 6.45 -11.65 10.23
C GLN A 163 5.85 -12.98 10.69
N SER A 164 4.54 -13.20 10.43
CA SER A 164 3.87 -14.47 10.67
C SER A 164 4.56 -15.62 9.90
N LEU A 165 4.82 -15.42 8.61
CA LEU A 165 5.51 -16.40 7.76
C LEU A 165 6.91 -16.75 8.30
N ILE A 166 7.69 -15.75 8.71
CA ILE A 166 9.01 -15.98 9.33
C ILE A 166 8.87 -16.83 10.60
N SER A 167 7.86 -16.58 11.43
CA SER A 167 7.59 -17.36 12.63
C SER A 167 7.21 -18.82 12.30
N ILE A 168 6.38 -19.03 11.27
CA ILE A 168 5.99 -20.36 10.77
C ILE A 168 7.23 -21.12 10.26
N LEU A 169 8.05 -20.48 9.42
CA LEU A 169 9.27 -21.08 8.88
C LEU A 169 10.27 -21.46 9.98
N ASN A 170 10.46 -20.59 10.98
CA ASN A 170 11.30 -20.91 12.14
C ASN A 170 10.76 -22.10 12.95
N SER A 171 9.44 -22.21 13.07
CA SER A 171 8.79 -23.34 13.74
C SER A 171 8.95 -24.64 12.94
N LEU A 172 8.86 -24.56 11.61
CA LEU A 172 9.13 -25.68 10.70
C LEU A 172 10.57 -26.17 10.82
N CYS A 173 11.56 -25.27 10.79
CA CYS A 173 12.97 -25.64 10.96
C CYS A 173 13.19 -26.43 12.27
N ARG A 174 12.63 -25.93 13.39
CA ARG A 174 12.72 -26.62 14.70
C ARG A 174 12.00 -27.97 14.73
N ALA A 175 10.94 -28.15 13.94
CA ALA A 175 10.20 -29.39 13.85
C ALA A 175 10.94 -30.44 12.99
N LEU A 176 11.57 -29.99 11.90
CA LEU A 176 12.44 -30.81 11.07
C LEU A 176 13.64 -31.36 11.86
N ASP A 177 14.26 -30.53 12.71
CA ASP A 177 15.32 -30.96 13.63
C ASP A 177 14.89 -32.10 14.56
N LYS A 178 13.59 -32.18 14.87
CA LYS A 178 12.98 -33.18 15.75
C LYS A 178 12.33 -34.34 15.00
N SER A 179 12.52 -34.45 13.68
CA SER A 179 11.90 -35.48 12.82
C SER A 179 10.37 -35.58 12.97
N SER A 180 9.71 -34.47 13.30
CA SER A 180 8.25 -34.43 13.49
C SER A 180 7.57 -34.04 12.18
N HIS A 181 6.57 -34.81 11.75
CA HIS A 181 5.82 -34.51 10.54
C HIS A 181 4.73 -33.45 10.79
N TYR A 182 4.70 -32.39 9.99
CA TYR A 182 3.66 -31.35 10.00
C TYR A 182 2.89 -31.38 8.68
N PRO A 183 1.80 -32.17 8.60
CA PRO A 183 0.93 -32.13 7.43
C PRO A 183 0.31 -30.74 7.28
N GLY A 184 0.27 -30.21 6.04
CA GLY A 184 -0.37 -28.93 5.70
C GLY A 184 0.45 -27.65 5.94
N ILE A 185 1.68 -27.74 6.45
CA ILE A 185 2.52 -26.53 6.65
C ILE A 185 2.99 -25.91 5.33
N LEU A 186 3.20 -26.74 4.30
CA LEU A 186 3.56 -26.26 2.97
C LEU A 186 2.41 -25.46 2.36
N GLU A 187 1.18 -25.99 2.42
CA GLU A 187 -0.03 -25.28 1.96
C GLU A 187 -0.22 -23.95 2.70
N LEU A 188 0.07 -23.92 4.01
CA LEU A 188 0.02 -22.69 4.80
C LEU A 188 1.05 -21.66 4.32
N ILE A 189 2.28 -22.10 4.05
CA ILE A 189 3.35 -21.25 3.52
C ILE A 189 2.98 -20.72 2.14
N GLU A 190 2.48 -21.56 1.24
CA GLU A 190 2.03 -21.19 -0.10
C GLU A 190 0.97 -20.09 -0.03
N ARG A 191 -0.06 -20.25 0.81
CA ARG A 191 -1.10 -19.22 1.00
C ARG A 191 -0.55 -17.89 1.52
N HIS A 192 0.44 -17.91 2.42
CA HIS A 192 1.07 -16.66 2.89
C HIS A 192 1.86 -15.98 1.77
N VAL A 193 2.57 -16.76 0.94
CA VAL A 193 3.34 -16.23 -0.19
C VAL A 193 2.41 -15.66 -1.26
N GLU A 194 1.33 -16.36 -1.61
CA GLU A 194 0.29 -15.88 -2.53
C GLU A 194 -0.31 -14.56 -2.02
N PHE A 195 -0.70 -14.50 -0.75
CA PHE A 195 -1.27 -13.29 -0.16
C PHE A 195 -0.28 -12.12 -0.13
N LEU A 196 1.01 -12.38 0.12
CA LEU A 196 2.05 -11.35 0.03
C LEU A 196 2.27 -10.86 -1.41
N SER A 197 2.11 -11.73 -2.40
CA SER A 197 2.15 -11.35 -3.80
C SER A 197 0.98 -10.42 -4.14
N ASP A 198 -0.24 -10.77 -3.74
CA ASP A 198 -1.44 -9.94 -3.94
C ASP A 198 -1.29 -8.56 -3.30
N ILE A 199 -0.82 -8.51 -2.04
CA ILE A 199 -0.52 -7.25 -1.35
C ILE A 199 0.50 -6.42 -2.13
N SER A 200 1.54 -7.05 -2.66
CA SER A 200 2.57 -6.35 -3.42
C SER A 200 2.00 -5.71 -4.70
N PHE A 201 1.10 -6.42 -5.40
CA PHE A 201 0.36 -5.85 -6.54
C PHE A 201 -0.54 -4.69 -6.13
N ASP A 202 -1.24 -4.82 -5.01
CA ASP A 202 -2.11 -3.77 -4.49
C ASP A 202 -1.32 -2.50 -4.09
N VAL A 203 -0.14 -2.65 -3.48
CA VAL A 203 0.76 -1.53 -3.17
C VAL A 203 1.25 -0.84 -4.45
N ILE A 204 1.64 -1.62 -5.47
CA ILE A 204 2.03 -1.08 -6.78
C ILE A 204 0.87 -0.30 -7.40
N ARG A 205 -0.33 -0.86 -7.35
CA ARG A 205 -1.54 -0.26 -7.92
C ARG A 205 -1.93 1.04 -7.20
N ALA A 206 -1.90 1.05 -5.87
CA ALA A 206 -2.14 2.25 -5.07
C ALA A 206 -1.07 3.33 -5.32
N SER A 207 0.19 2.91 -5.51
CA SER A 207 1.30 3.81 -5.83
C SER A 207 1.15 4.41 -7.24
N ALA A 208 0.76 3.61 -8.23
CA ALA A 208 0.48 4.08 -9.59
C ALA A 208 -0.70 5.07 -9.63
N LEU A 209 -1.75 4.80 -8.85
CA LEU A 209 -2.87 5.73 -8.67
C LEU A 209 -2.40 7.05 -8.05
N THR A 210 -1.57 6.97 -7.01
CA THR A 210 -1.02 8.15 -6.31
C THR A 210 -0.21 9.00 -7.28
N GLU A 211 0.66 8.38 -8.07
CA GLU A 211 1.43 9.06 -9.12
C GLU A 211 0.50 9.68 -10.16
N GLY A 212 -0.53 8.95 -10.59
CA GLY A 212 -1.56 9.45 -11.50
C GLY A 212 -2.27 10.69 -10.95
N ALA A 213 -2.58 10.73 -9.65
CA ALA A 213 -3.20 11.89 -9.00
C ALA A 213 -2.25 13.09 -8.87
N CYS A 214 -0.93 12.87 -8.77
CA CYS A 214 0.07 13.95 -8.79
C CYS A 214 0.13 14.66 -10.15
N VAL A 215 -0.16 13.96 -11.25
CA VAL A 215 0.00 14.50 -12.60
C VAL A 215 -0.95 15.68 -12.88
N PRO A 216 -2.27 15.59 -12.65
CA PRO A 216 -3.16 16.74 -12.80
C PRO A 216 -2.77 17.92 -11.90
N ALA A 217 -2.37 17.67 -10.64
CA ALA A 217 -1.91 18.72 -9.73
C ALA A 217 -0.73 19.49 -10.33
N ASN A 218 0.31 18.76 -10.72
CA ASN A 218 1.52 19.32 -11.29
C ASN A 218 1.25 20.02 -12.63
N ARG A 219 0.38 19.48 -13.48
CA ARG A 219 0.00 20.17 -14.72
C ARG A 219 -0.75 21.47 -14.45
N ASN A 220 -1.70 21.50 -13.52
CA ASN A 220 -2.41 22.73 -13.18
C ASN A 220 -1.44 23.80 -12.62
N LEU A 221 -0.44 23.41 -11.83
CA LEU A 221 0.59 24.33 -11.32
C LEU A 221 1.52 24.85 -12.43
N VAL A 222 2.05 23.97 -13.28
CA VAL A 222 2.98 24.35 -14.36
C VAL A 222 2.29 25.20 -15.42
N LEU A 223 1.01 24.92 -15.70
CA LEU A 223 0.23 25.62 -16.72
C LEU A 223 -0.53 26.85 -16.17
N ARG A 224 -0.36 27.20 -14.88
CA ARG A 224 -1.14 28.27 -14.23
C ARG A 224 -1.01 29.61 -14.95
N ASP A 225 0.22 29.97 -15.32
CA ASP A 225 0.53 31.25 -15.97
C ASP A 225 0.57 31.12 -17.51
N TRP A 226 0.08 30.01 -18.06
CA TRP A 226 0.08 29.76 -19.50
C TRP A 226 -0.99 30.63 -20.18
N LYS A 227 -0.56 31.50 -21.10
CA LYS A 227 -1.40 32.56 -21.72
C LYS A 227 -2.43 32.07 -22.77
N THR A 228 -2.50 30.77 -23.01
CA THR A 228 -3.38 30.13 -24.01
C THR A 228 -4.20 29.05 -23.33
N ASP A 229 -5.22 28.55 -24.02
CA ASP A 229 -6.06 27.48 -23.47
C ASP A 229 -5.22 26.22 -23.12
N ALA A 230 -5.14 25.92 -21.83
CA ALA A 230 -4.43 24.77 -21.27
C ALA A 230 -5.29 23.49 -21.25
N ALA A 231 -6.61 23.60 -21.47
CA ALA A 231 -7.53 22.45 -21.43
C ALA A 231 -7.12 21.26 -22.32
N PRO A 232 -6.64 21.43 -23.58
CA PRO A 232 -6.22 20.29 -24.40
C PRO A 232 -4.95 19.61 -23.90
N VAL A 233 -4.08 20.33 -23.17
CA VAL A 233 -2.83 19.81 -22.59
C VAL A 233 -3.11 19.05 -21.30
N LEU A 234 -4.04 19.54 -20.49
CA LEU A 234 -4.45 18.90 -19.23
C LEU A 234 -5.02 17.48 -19.44
N LYS A 235 -5.63 17.21 -20.61
CA LYS A 235 -6.25 15.93 -20.98
C LYS A 235 -5.29 14.90 -21.60
N LEU A 236 -4.02 15.23 -21.79
CA LEU A 236 -3.06 14.31 -22.42
C LEU A 236 -2.81 13.09 -21.52
N GLN A 237 -2.61 11.92 -22.11
CA GLN A 237 -2.34 10.72 -21.32
C GLN A 237 -0.96 10.82 -20.65
N PHE A 238 -0.85 10.31 -19.41
CA PHE A 238 0.44 10.19 -18.74
C PHE A 238 1.16 8.90 -19.14
N GLN A 239 2.46 9.00 -19.44
CA GLN A 239 3.29 7.88 -19.91
C GLN A 239 4.47 7.55 -18.97
N GLY A 240 4.53 8.15 -17.78
CA GLY A 240 5.53 7.85 -16.74
C GLY A 240 6.84 8.65 -16.81
N SER A 241 7.23 9.16 -17.98
CA SER A 241 8.53 9.85 -18.14
C SER A 241 8.46 11.37 -18.09
N LEU A 242 7.37 11.95 -18.60
CA LEU A 242 7.17 13.39 -18.72
C LEU A 242 5.79 13.78 -18.21
N LEU A 243 5.71 14.92 -17.52
CA LEU A 243 4.45 15.47 -17.01
C LEU A 243 3.45 15.71 -18.15
N ILE A 244 3.96 16.18 -19.29
CA ILE A 244 3.23 16.31 -20.54
C ILE A 244 3.99 15.45 -21.56
N GLY A 245 3.34 14.40 -22.07
CA GLY A 245 3.96 13.43 -22.96
C GLY A 245 4.38 13.99 -24.33
N PRO A 246 5.05 13.17 -25.16
CA PRO A 246 5.52 13.55 -26.49
C PRO A 246 4.38 13.96 -27.45
N GLU A 247 3.13 13.63 -27.10
CA GLU A 247 1.93 14.13 -27.80
C GLU A 247 1.87 15.66 -27.87
N LEU A 248 2.45 16.38 -26.89
CA LEU A 248 2.51 17.84 -26.97
C LEU A 248 3.37 18.31 -28.14
N GLU A 249 4.52 17.69 -28.39
CA GLU A 249 5.41 18.05 -29.51
C GLU A 249 4.68 17.86 -30.86
N SER A 250 3.94 16.75 -31.00
CA SER A 250 3.14 16.48 -32.19
C SER A 250 2.04 17.53 -32.42
N ARG A 251 1.42 18.02 -31.34
CA ARG A 251 0.37 19.05 -31.42
C ARG A 251 0.94 20.46 -31.63
N LEU A 252 2.11 20.76 -31.07
CA LEU A 252 2.77 22.06 -31.24
C LEU A 252 3.15 22.32 -32.70
N GLN A 253 3.60 21.30 -33.43
CA GLN A 253 3.84 21.43 -34.87
C GLN A 253 2.56 21.86 -35.62
N THR A 254 1.41 21.28 -35.26
CA THR A 254 0.11 21.65 -35.84
C THR A 254 -0.35 23.06 -35.47
N PHE A 255 0.08 23.59 -34.32
CA PHE A 255 -0.23 24.96 -33.88
C PHE A 255 0.67 26.02 -34.52
N GLN A 256 1.89 25.67 -34.93
CA GLN A 256 2.82 26.59 -35.61
C GLN A 256 2.53 26.75 -37.11
N GLU A 257 1.82 25.80 -37.71
CA GLU A 257 1.42 25.82 -39.13
C GLU A 257 0.11 26.57 -39.42
N LYS A 258 -0.54 27.12 -38.38
CA LYS A 258 -1.75 27.94 -38.48
C LYS A 258 -1.49 29.39 -38.06
#